data_AF-A0A2G9SQ32-F1
#
_entry.id   AF-A0A2G9SQ32-F1
#
_cell.length_a   1.000
_cell.length_b   1.000
_cell.length_c   1.000
_cell.angle_alpha   90.00
_cell.angle_beta   90.00
_cell.angle_gamma   90.00
#
_symmetry.space_group_name_H-M   'P 1'
#
loop_
_entity.id
_entity.type
_entity.pdbx_description
1 polymer ?
#
loop_
_entity_poly.entity_id
_entity_poly.type
_entity_poly.pdbx_seq_one_letter_code
_entity_poly.pdbx_strand_id
1 'polypeptide(L)'
;MCLQTREFRKNWNYAGARREATYTNLEPGEYTFYVKAAGPDGVWDEEGTKISLEIVPPFWKTFWFQSLATLLGVVSVGALGYVGYKQRVKTIEARNRELEAKVREATQELRKKNEEIQKQKDELEEKIVTLLQALNTQKLFRWRYCPKKSI
;
A
#
# COMPACT_ATOMS: atom_id res chain seq x y z
N MET A 1 19.36 -56.65 -23.06
CA MET A 1 19.15 -55.19 -23.14
C MET A 1 19.62 -54.60 -21.81
N CYS A 2 20.89 -54.21 -21.70
CA CYS A 2 21.47 -53.71 -20.44
C CYS A 2 21.74 -52.23 -20.56
N LEU A 3 21.35 -51.45 -19.53
CA LEU A 3 21.26 -49.98 -19.50
C LEU A 3 22.24 -49.29 -18.55
N GLN A 4 22.95 -48.28 -19.05
CA GLN A 4 23.77 -47.35 -18.27
C GLN A 4 23.27 -45.91 -18.51
N THR A 5 23.29 -45.05 -17.50
CA THR A 5 23.10 -43.58 -17.58
C THR A 5 24.05 -42.97 -16.55
N ARG A 6 24.72 -41.87 -16.88
CA ARG A 6 26.04 -41.51 -16.30
C ARG A 6 26.10 -41.21 -14.79
N GLU A 7 25.01 -40.99 -14.06
CA GLU A 7 25.13 -40.61 -12.63
C GLU A 7 24.17 -41.28 -11.63
N PHE A 8 23.51 -42.39 -11.98
CA PHE A 8 22.82 -43.19 -10.95
C PHE A 8 23.04 -44.69 -11.14
N ARG A 9 23.72 -45.28 -10.14
CA ARG A 9 23.98 -46.71 -9.91
C ARG A 9 24.87 -47.40 -10.95
N LYS A 10 26.03 -47.86 -10.47
CA LYS A 10 26.97 -48.82 -11.09
C LYS A 10 26.37 -50.23 -11.36
N ASN A 11 25.05 -50.40 -11.28
CA ASN A 11 24.40 -51.71 -11.36
C ASN A 11 23.59 -51.82 -12.66
N TRP A 12 24.05 -52.68 -13.56
CA TRP A 12 23.30 -53.06 -14.75
C TRP A 12 21.95 -53.66 -14.35
N ASN A 13 20.87 -53.12 -14.90
CA ASN A 13 19.54 -53.69 -14.72
C ASN A 13 19.25 -54.68 -15.86
N TYR A 14 19.12 -55.96 -15.52
CA TYR A 14 18.79 -57.02 -16.47
C TYR A 14 17.28 -57.04 -16.74
N ALA A 15 16.87 -56.65 -17.94
CA ALA A 15 15.45 -56.62 -18.33
C ALA A 15 14.88 -58.00 -18.77
N GLY A 16 15.69 -59.07 -18.70
CA GLY A 16 15.28 -60.42 -19.13
C GLY A 16 14.80 -60.44 -20.59
N ALA A 17 13.62 -61.03 -20.82
CA ALA A 17 12.99 -61.09 -22.15
C ALA A 17 12.21 -59.81 -22.53
N ARG A 18 12.09 -58.83 -21.63
CA ARG A 18 11.36 -57.58 -21.91
C ARG A 18 12.25 -56.63 -22.69
N ARG A 19 11.68 -56.05 -23.75
CA ARG A 19 12.33 -55.04 -24.62
C ARG A 19 11.96 -53.60 -24.24
N GLU A 20 11.39 -53.40 -23.06
CA GLU A 20 10.93 -52.11 -22.55
C GLU A 20 11.57 -51.78 -21.20
N ALA A 21 11.88 -50.50 -20.99
CA ALA A 21 12.33 -49.96 -19.71
C ALA A 21 11.65 -48.61 -19.51
N THR A 22 10.91 -48.45 -18.41
CA THR A 22 10.19 -47.21 -18.08
C THR A 22 10.93 -46.48 -16.97
N TYR A 23 11.36 -45.25 -17.25
CA TYR A 23 11.95 -44.33 -16.27
C TYR A 23 10.98 -43.18 -16.05
N THR A 24 10.54 -43.01 -14.80
CA THR A 24 9.68 -41.89 -14.38
C THR A 24 10.49 -40.87 -13.61
N ASN A 25 10.03 -39.60 -13.62
CA ASN A 25 10.61 -38.51 -12.86
C ASN A 25 12.09 -38.20 -13.18
N LEU A 26 12.44 -38.15 -14.46
CA LEU A 26 13.75 -37.66 -14.89
C LEU A 26 13.78 -36.13 -14.77
N GLU A 27 14.79 -35.62 -14.08
CA GLU A 27 15.03 -34.17 -13.99
C GLU A 27 15.50 -33.62 -15.35
N PRO A 28 15.37 -32.31 -15.59
CA PRO A 28 15.93 -31.71 -16.81
C PRO A 28 17.45 -31.88 -16.87
N GLY A 29 17.96 -32.38 -18.00
CA GLY A 29 19.38 -32.68 -18.16
C GLY A 29 19.67 -33.57 -19.36
N GLU A 30 20.95 -33.85 -19.55
CA GLU A 30 21.43 -34.76 -20.60
C GLU A 30 21.55 -36.19 -20.06
N TYR A 31 20.86 -37.11 -20.72
CA TYR A 31 20.89 -38.52 -20.40
C TYR A 31 21.44 -39.31 -21.60
N THR A 32 22.26 -40.32 -21.32
CA THR A 32 22.72 -41.26 -22.35
C THR A 32 22.27 -42.65 -21.94
N PHE A 33 21.47 -43.28 -22.79
CA PHE A 33 20.91 -44.61 -22.63
C PHE A 33 21.79 -45.62 -23.39
N TYR A 34 22.39 -46.58 -22.68
CA TYR A 34 23.34 -47.53 -23.29
C TYR A 34 22.72 -48.90 -23.38
N VAL A 35 22.53 -49.55 -24.50
CA VAL A 35 21.89 -50.88 -24.60
C VAL A 35 22.91 -51.95 -24.98
N LYS A 36 23.00 -53.03 -24.20
CA LYS A 36 23.70 -54.28 -24.59
C LYS A 36 22.74 -55.45 -24.78
N ALA A 37 22.96 -56.25 -25.81
CA ALA A 37 22.23 -57.50 -26.03
C ALA A 37 23.20 -58.69 -25.99
N ALA A 38 22.70 -59.86 -25.60
CA ALA A 38 23.42 -61.12 -25.74
C ALA A 38 22.84 -61.86 -26.96
N GLY A 39 23.72 -62.43 -27.78
CA GLY A 39 23.34 -63.31 -28.88
C GLY A 39 22.76 -64.65 -28.40
N PRO A 40 22.20 -65.47 -29.29
CA PRO A 40 21.66 -66.81 -28.97
C PRO A 40 22.70 -67.77 -28.36
N ASP A 41 23.98 -67.51 -28.66
CA ASP A 41 25.20 -68.15 -28.21
C ASP A 41 25.69 -67.65 -26.83
N GLY A 42 24.98 -66.72 -26.20
CA GLY A 42 25.30 -66.20 -24.86
C GLY A 42 26.46 -65.20 -24.85
N VAL A 43 27.01 -64.85 -26.01
CA VAL A 43 28.04 -63.82 -26.16
C VAL A 43 27.39 -62.44 -26.03
N TRP A 44 27.88 -61.65 -25.09
CA TRP A 44 27.43 -60.26 -24.90
C TRP A 44 28.13 -59.34 -25.88
N ASP A 45 27.37 -58.47 -26.54
CA ASP A 45 27.93 -57.37 -27.32
C ASP A 45 28.57 -56.33 -26.37
N GLU A 46 29.89 -56.15 -26.47
CA GLU A 46 30.64 -55.24 -25.62
C GLU A 46 30.49 -53.77 -26.04
N GLU A 47 30.31 -53.50 -27.34
CA GLU A 47 30.21 -52.14 -27.88
C GLU A 47 28.85 -51.51 -27.53
N GLY A 48 27.76 -52.25 -27.72
CA GLY A 48 26.40 -51.81 -27.41
C GLY A 48 25.96 -50.53 -28.15
N THR A 49 24.68 -50.19 -28.09
CA THR A 49 24.12 -48.98 -28.72
C THR A 49 23.92 -47.86 -27.72
N LYS A 50 24.27 -46.62 -28.06
CA LYS A 50 24.06 -45.45 -27.19
C LYS A 50 23.04 -44.51 -27.81
N ILE A 51 22.06 -44.07 -27.03
CA ILE A 51 21.05 -43.08 -27.41
C ILE A 51 21.17 -41.89 -26.47
N SER A 52 21.45 -40.71 -27.00
CA SER A 52 21.46 -39.47 -26.24
C SER A 52 20.05 -38.88 -26.20
N LEU A 53 19.59 -38.51 -25.02
CA LEU A 53 18.29 -37.89 -24.77
C LEU A 53 18.52 -36.59 -23.99
N GLU A 54 18.02 -35.48 -24.51
CA GLU A 54 18.02 -34.20 -23.82
C GLU A 54 16.62 -33.90 -23.28
N ILE A 55 16.51 -33.72 -21.98
CA ILE A 55 15.25 -33.32 -21.34
C ILE A 55 15.32 -31.83 -21.06
N VAL A 56 14.64 -31.04 -21.90
CA VAL A 56 14.62 -29.57 -21.80
C VAL A 56 13.85 -29.15 -20.54
N PRO A 57 14.39 -28.22 -19.72
CA PRO A 57 13.69 -27.72 -18.54
C PRO A 57 12.41 -26.97 -18.92
N PRO A 58 11.36 -27.07 -18.08
CA PRO A 58 10.12 -26.35 -18.34
C PRO A 58 10.35 -24.84 -18.29
N PHE A 59 9.64 -24.09 -19.15
CA PHE A 59 9.86 -22.64 -19.35
C PHE A 59 9.74 -21.83 -18.06
N TRP A 60 8.89 -22.22 -17.10
CA TRP A 60 8.74 -21.53 -15.82
C TRP A 60 9.95 -21.68 -14.87
N LYS A 61 10.82 -22.67 -15.10
CA LYS A 61 12.09 -22.83 -14.35
C LYS A 61 13.25 -22.07 -14.98
N THR A 62 13.04 -21.41 -16.12
CA THR A 62 14.09 -20.62 -16.75
C THR A 62 14.36 -19.33 -15.97
N PHE A 63 15.62 -18.91 -15.90
CA PHE A 63 16.03 -17.71 -15.16
C PHE A 63 15.28 -16.45 -15.63
N TRP A 64 15.10 -16.27 -16.95
CA TRP A 64 14.42 -15.10 -17.48
C TRP A 64 12.97 -15.01 -17.02
N PHE A 65 12.25 -16.14 -16.97
CA PHE A 65 10.86 -16.19 -16.54
C PHE A 65 10.74 -15.88 -15.05
N GLN A 66 11.64 -16.42 -14.22
CA GLN A 66 11.68 -16.13 -12.79
C GLN A 66 11.96 -14.65 -12.52
N SER A 67 12.91 -14.04 -13.25
CA SER A 67 13.20 -12.61 -13.14
C SER A 67 11.98 -11.76 -13.52
N LEU A 68 11.29 -12.11 -14.61
CA LEU A 68 10.10 -11.39 -15.06
C LEU A 68 8.94 -11.52 -14.06
N ALA A 69 8.69 -12.72 -13.55
CA ALA A 69 7.67 -12.97 -12.54
C ALA A 69 7.94 -12.19 -11.24
N THR A 70 9.19 -12.15 -10.80
CA THR A 70 9.61 -11.39 -9.63
C THR A 70 9.41 -9.88 -9.84
N LEU A 71 9.82 -9.36 -11.00
CA LEU A 71 9.64 -7.96 -11.35
C LEU A 71 8.16 -7.56 -11.36
N LEU A 72 7.31 -8.36 -12.01
CA LEU A 72 5.87 -8.13 -12.04
C LEU A 72 5.26 -8.20 -10.64
N GLY A 73 5.72 -9.11 -9.79
CA GLY A 73 5.31 -9.18 -8.39
C GLY A 73 5.62 -7.89 -7.63
N VAL A 74 6.86 -7.40 -7.73
CA VAL A 74 7.30 -6.14 -7.06
C VAL A 74 6.50 -4.94 -7.58
N VAL A 75 6.32 -4.81 -8.89
CA VAL A 75 5.54 -3.73 -9.50
C VAL A 75 4.08 -3.77 -9.05
N SER A 76 3.49 -4.97 -8.99
CA SER A 76 2.10 -5.13 -8.56
C SER A 76 1.90 -4.72 -7.10
N VAL A 77 2.80 -5.15 -6.21
CA VAL A 77 2.78 -4.74 -4.79
C VAL A 77 2.98 -3.23 -4.65
N GLY A 78 3.93 -2.65 -5.39
CA GLY A 78 4.16 -1.21 -5.41
C GLY A 78 2.94 -0.42 -5.91
N ALA A 79 2.29 -0.89 -6.98
CA ALA A 79 1.09 -0.27 -7.53
C ALA A 79 -0.08 -0.32 -6.53
N LEU A 80 -0.32 -1.47 -5.89
CA LEU A 80 -1.34 -1.61 -4.85
C LEU A 80 -1.07 -0.68 -3.66
N GLY A 81 0.18 -0.60 -3.21
CA GLY A 81 0.61 0.35 -2.17
C GLY A 81 0.37 1.81 -2.56
N TYR A 82 0.74 2.19 -3.78
CA TYR A 82 0.55 3.54 -4.31
C TYR A 82 -0.94 3.91 -4.42
N VAL A 83 -1.78 3.00 -4.92
CA VAL A 83 -3.24 3.22 -5.00
C VAL A 83 -3.83 3.39 -3.59
N GLY A 84 -3.43 2.55 -2.64
CA GLY A 84 -3.84 2.68 -1.24
C GLY A 84 -3.43 4.02 -0.63
N TYR A 85 -2.19 4.44 -0.85
CA TYR A 85 -1.67 5.75 -0.42
C TYR A 85 -2.50 6.89 -1.02
N LYS A 86 -2.73 6.88 -2.34
CA LYS A 86 -3.48 7.95 -3.03
C LYS A 86 -4.93 8.05 -2.54
N GLN A 87 -5.57 6.93 -2.24
CA GLN A 87 -6.93 6.91 -1.65
C GLN A 87 -6.95 7.54 -0.25
N ARG A 88 -5.94 7.21 0.58
CA ARG A 88 -5.80 7.79 1.93
C ARG A 88 -5.64 9.31 1.86
N VAL A 89 -4.76 9.80 0.99
CA VAL A 89 -4.50 11.24 0.81
C VAL A 89 -5.77 11.98 0.41
N LYS A 90 -6.52 11.48 -0.59
CA LYS A 90 -7.79 12.09 -1.01
C LYS A 90 -8.81 12.20 0.13
N THR A 91 -8.86 11.18 0.98
CA THR A 91 -9.77 11.15 2.14
C THR A 91 -9.37 12.21 3.17
N ILE A 92 -8.07 12.37 3.42
CA ILE A 92 -7.53 13.39 4.33
C ILE A 92 -7.83 14.79 3.79
N GLU A 93 -7.61 15.03 2.50
CA GLU A 93 -7.91 16.32 1.87
C GLU A 93 -9.41 16.66 1.91
N ALA A 94 -10.29 15.67 1.75
CA ALA A 94 -11.73 15.88 1.90
C ALA A 94 -12.10 16.28 3.33
N ARG A 95 -11.54 15.60 4.34
CA ARG A 95 -11.74 15.93 5.76
C ARG A 95 -11.20 17.30 6.13
N ASN A 96 -10.03 17.66 5.63
CA ASN A 96 -9.44 18.98 5.86
C ASN A 96 -10.33 20.09 5.30
N ARG A 97 -10.88 19.91 4.10
CA ARG A 97 -11.82 20.89 3.50
C ARG A 97 -13.09 21.06 4.33
N GLU A 98 -13.64 19.96 4.84
CA GLU A 98 -14.80 20.01 5.74
C GLU A 98 -14.47 20.73 7.05
N LEU A 99 -13.31 20.43 7.63
CA LEU A 99 -12.85 21.06 8.87
C LEU A 99 -12.64 22.56 8.69
N GLU A 100 -12.00 22.97 7.59
CA GLU A 100 -11.84 24.38 7.26
C GLU A 100 -13.18 25.09 7.07
N ALA A 101 -14.18 24.43 6.46
CA ALA A 101 -15.51 25.01 6.32
C ALA A 101 -16.17 25.26 7.69
N LYS A 102 -16.08 24.30 8.61
CA LYS A 102 -16.59 24.44 9.99
C LYS A 102 -15.86 25.53 10.76
N VAL A 103 -14.53 25.63 10.63
CA VAL A 103 -13.74 26.69 11.28
C VAL A 103 -14.14 28.06 10.74
N ARG A 104 -14.34 28.19 9.42
CA ARG A 104 -14.82 29.44 8.81
C ARG A 104 -16.19 29.85 9.34
N GLU A 105 -17.13 28.91 9.41
CA GLU A 105 -18.47 29.15 9.95
C GLU A 105 -18.43 29.59 11.41
N ALA A 106 -17.71 28.84 12.26
CA ALA A 106 -17.55 29.20 13.68
C ALA A 106 -16.88 30.56 13.86
N THR A 107 -15.88 30.88 13.02
CA THR A 107 -15.19 32.18 13.05
C THR A 107 -16.12 33.32 12.63
N GLN A 108 -16.98 33.10 11.63
CA GLN A 108 -18.00 34.08 11.22
C GLN A 108 -19.04 34.29 12.31
N GLU A 109 -19.51 33.22 12.96
CA GLU A 109 -20.46 33.33 14.07
C GLU A 109 -19.86 34.07 15.27
N LEU A 110 -18.64 33.71 15.66
CA LEU A 110 -17.90 34.39 16.73
C LEU A 110 -17.70 35.87 16.40
N ARG A 111 -17.35 36.19 15.15
CA ARG A 111 -17.19 37.57 14.71
C ARG A 111 -18.49 38.36 14.83
N LYS A 112 -19.63 37.80 14.40
CA LYS A 112 -20.95 38.44 14.55
C LYS A 112 -21.29 38.70 16.02
N LYS A 113 -21.10 37.70 16.88
CA LYS A 113 -21.34 37.85 18.33
C LYS A 113 -20.44 38.92 18.94
N ASN A 114 -19.17 38.96 18.57
CA ASN A 114 -18.25 40.00 19.02
C ASN A 114 -18.66 41.39 18.54
N GLU A 115 -19.09 41.53 17.29
CA GLU A 115 -19.62 42.79 16.75
C GLU A 115 -20.88 43.24 17.50
N GLU A 116 -21.76 42.32 17.87
CA GLU A 116 -22.97 42.62 18.64
C GLU A 116 -22.68 42.99 20.10
N ILE A 117 -21.77 42.25 20.76
CA ILE A 117 -21.27 42.61 22.09
C ILE A 117 -20.61 43.99 22.05
N GLN A 118 -19.85 44.29 20.99
CA GLN A 118 -19.22 45.60 20.85
C GLN A 118 -20.26 46.71 20.68
N LYS A 119 -21.31 46.51 19.89
CA LYS A 119 -22.41 47.48 19.78
C LYS A 119 -23.15 47.68 21.11
N GLN A 120 -23.42 46.60 21.85
CA GLN A 120 -24.04 46.68 23.17
C GLN A 120 -23.16 47.47 24.14
N LYS A 121 -21.84 47.28 24.06
CA LYS A 121 -20.88 48.05 24.83
C LYS A 121 -20.92 49.53 24.46
N ASP A 122 -20.87 49.85 23.17
CA ASP A 122 -20.89 51.23 22.68
C ASP A 122 -22.20 51.95 23.07
N GLU A 123 -23.35 51.28 22.95
CA GLU A 123 -24.66 51.80 23.38
C GLU A 123 -24.71 52.04 24.89
N LEU A 124 -24.12 51.13 25.67
CA LEU A 124 -24.01 51.28 27.12
C LEU A 124 -23.11 52.46 27.50
N GLU A 125 -21.97 52.64 26.80
CA GLU A 125 -21.07 53.77 26.99
C GLU A 125 -21.74 55.10 26.64
N GLU A 126 -22.51 55.17 25.55
CA GLU A 126 -23.30 56.35 25.19
C GLU A 126 -24.34 56.70 26.25
N LYS A 127 -25.06 55.68 26.78
CA LYS A 127 -26.00 55.86 27.90
C LYS A 127 -25.30 56.38 29.14
N ILE A 128 -24.12 55.86 29.49
CA ILE A 128 -23.34 56.34 30.63
C ILE A 128 -22.97 57.82 30.45
N VAL A 129 -22.43 58.21 29.29
CA VAL A 129 -22.07 59.60 28.99
C VAL A 129 -23.29 60.52 29.09
N THR A 130 -24.42 60.11 28.51
CA THR A 130 -25.67 60.88 28.53
C THR A 130 -26.20 61.05 29.96
N LEU A 131 -26.18 59.99 30.77
CA LEU A 131 -26.59 60.04 32.18
C LEU A 131 -25.66 60.94 33.00
N LEU A 132 -24.35 60.89 32.76
CA LEU A 132 -23.39 61.78 33.43
C LEU A 132 -23.64 63.25 33.08
N GLN A 133 -23.92 63.55 31.80
CA GLN A 133 -24.31 64.89 31.36
C GLN A 133 -25.60 65.36 32.02
N ALA A 134 -26.63 64.51 32.09
CA ALA A 134 -27.90 64.81 32.74
C ALA A 134 -27.76 65.03 34.26
N LEU A 135 -26.95 64.21 34.94
CA LEU A 135 -26.64 64.39 36.36
C LEU A 135 -25.87 65.70 36.60
N ASN A 136 -24.94 66.05 35.70
CA ASN A 136 -24.18 67.29 35.81
C ASN A 136 -25.07 68.52 35.60
N THR A 137 -25.96 68.51 34.60
CA THR A 137 -26.94 69.59 34.38
C THR A 137 -27.94 69.70 35.53
N GLN A 138 -28.43 68.58 36.07
CA GLN A 138 -29.30 68.57 37.25
C GLN A 138 -28.62 69.16 38.48
N LYS A 139 -27.34 68.81 38.72
CA LYS A 139 -26.54 69.44 39.78
C LYS A 139 -26.43 70.95 39.54
N LEU A 140 -26.08 71.41 38.33
CA LEU A 140 -25.99 72.83 37.99
C LEU A 140 -27.31 73.60 38.23
N PHE A 141 -28.45 73.01 37.87
CA PHE A 141 -29.77 73.58 38.16
C PHE A 141 -30.05 73.66 39.67
N ARG A 142 -29.73 72.61 40.43
CA ARG A 142 -29.91 72.56 41.89
C ARG A 142 -29.07 73.60 42.62
N TRP A 143 -27.85 73.89 42.16
CA TRP A 143 -27.02 74.99 42.70
C TRP A 143 -27.62 76.37 42.40
N ARG A 144 -28.24 76.55 41.23
CA ARG A 144 -28.81 77.85 40.80
C ARG A 144 -30.10 78.23 41.55
N TYR A 145 -30.85 77.26 42.03
CA TYR A 145 -32.07 77.44 42.84
C TYR A 145 -31.84 77.36 44.35
N CYS A 146 -30.59 77.39 44.82
CA CYS A 146 -30.31 77.42 46.25
C CYS A 146 -30.86 78.74 46.84
N PRO A 147 -31.90 78.71 47.69
CA PRO A 147 -32.44 79.92 48.28
C PRO A 147 -31.33 80.55 49.13
N LYS A 148 -30.99 81.81 48.85
CA LYS A 148 -30.10 82.58 49.73
C LYS A 148 -30.76 82.58 51.11
N LYS A 149 -30.21 81.80 52.05
CA LYS A 149 -30.50 81.99 53.47
C LYS A 149 -30.11 83.43 53.79
N SER A 150 -31.11 84.27 53.98
CA SER A 150 -30.96 85.60 54.54
C SER A 150 -30.41 85.43 55.95
N ILE A 151 -29.12 85.75 56.12
CA ILE A 151 -28.52 86.10 57.41
C ILE A 151 -28.56 87.62 57.48
#